data_AF-A0A519WUT4-F1
#
_entry.id   AF-A0A519WUT4-F1
#
_cell.length_a   1.000
_cell.length_b   1.000
_cell.length_c   1.000
_cell.angle_alpha   90.00
_cell.angle_beta   90.00
_cell.angle_gamma   90.00
#
_symmetry.space_group_name_H-M   'P 1'
#
loop_
_entity.id
_entity.type
_entity.pdbx_description
1 polymer ?
#
loop_
_entity_poly.entity_id
_entity_poly.type
_entity_poly.pdbx_seq_one_letter_code
_entity_poly.pdbx_strand_id
1 'polypeptide(L)'
;MSLTDVKEKMDALVAELNQHTYNYYVLAMPTIADYEFDKKLAELAQLELENPDLADPNSPTGKVGGDITKNFVTVKHRWPMLSLGNTYSEQDLRDFDDRVRKSLGDDFQYVCELKFDGLSISLTYEDSKLVRAVTRGDGSKGDDVTTNVKTINNIPHRLKSESIPPLFEIRGEIFMHRAAFERLNKEREELLEVPYA
;
A
#
# COMPACT_ATOMS: atom_id res chain seq x y z
N MET A 1 10.75 -7.03 -32.85
CA MET A 1 9.50 -6.43 -32.33
C MET A 1 9.61 -4.93 -32.53
N SER A 2 8.51 -4.25 -32.87
CA SER A 2 8.48 -2.78 -32.80
C SER A 2 8.52 -2.34 -31.33
N LEU A 3 8.92 -1.09 -31.06
CA LEU A 3 8.88 -0.53 -29.70
C LEU A 3 7.48 -0.60 -29.08
N THR A 4 6.44 -0.49 -29.92
CA THR A 4 5.04 -0.65 -29.51
C THR A 4 4.74 -2.07 -29.06
N ASP A 5 5.16 -3.09 -29.83
CA ASP A 5 4.94 -4.50 -29.46
C ASP A 5 5.69 -4.85 -28.16
N VAL A 6 6.90 -4.30 -27.97
CA VAL A 6 7.67 -4.47 -26.74
C VAL A 6 6.93 -3.87 -25.55
N LYS A 7 6.41 -2.63 -25.70
CA LYS A 7 5.67 -1.96 -24.64
C LYS A 7 4.40 -2.71 -24.25
N GLU A 8 3.61 -3.15 -25.24
CA GLU A 8 2.39 -3.94 -24.99
C GLU A 8 2.71 -5.25 -24.27
N LYS A 9 3.79 -5.93 -24.66
CA LYS A 9 4.25 -7.15 -23.99
C LYS A 9 4.67 -6.89 -22.54
N MET A 10 5.44 -5.83 -22.29
CA MET A 10 5.83 -5.44 -20.93
C MET A 10 4.61 -5.13 -20.07
N ASP A 11 3.64 -4.36 -20.59
CA ASP A 11 2.42 -4.00 -19.85
C ASP A 11 1.56 -5.24 -19.55
N ALA A 12 1.47 -6.19 -20.48
CA ALA A 12 0.79 -7.47 -20.25
C ALA A 12 1.47 -8.31 -19.16
N LEU A 13 2.82 -8.41 -19.18
CA LEU A 13 3.58 -9.11 -18.15
C LEU A 13 3.41 -8.45 -16.78
N VAL A 14 3.46 -7.12 -16.71
CA VAL A 14 3.21 -6.35 -15.48
C VAL A 14 1.82 -6.66 -14.94
N ALA A 15 0.79 -6.64 -15.79
CA ALA A 15 -0.58 -6.94 -15.39
C ALA A 15 -0.73 -8.39 -14.88
N GLU A 16 -0.18 -9.35 -15.60
CA GLU A 16 -0.23 -10.78 -15.25
C GLU A 16 0.50 -11.05 -13.91
N LEU A 17 1.72 -10.53 -13.75
CA LEU A 17 2.50 -10.68 -12.52
C LEU A 17 1.76 -10.06 -11.33
N ASN A 18 1.23 -8.85 -11.45
CA ASN A 18 0.44 -8.24 -10.38
C ASN A 18 -0.79 -9.07 -10.00
N GLN A 19 -1.47 -9.68 -10.98
CA GLN A 19 -2.61 -10.56 -10.72
C GLN A 19 -2.19 -11.83 -9.97
N HIS A 20 -1.07 -12.46 -10.35
CA HIS A 20 -0.55 -13.61 -9.64
C HIS A 20 -0.12 -13.26 -8.22
N THR A 21 0.53 -12.12 -8.04
CA THR A 21 0.89 -11.58 -6.73
C THR A 21 -0.35 -11.34 -5.86
N TYR A 22 -1.43 -10.81 -6.43
CA TYR A 22 -2.72 -10.68 -5.72
C TYR A 22 -3.29 -12.05 -5.32
N ASN A 23 -3.34 -13.00 -6.26
CA ASN A 23 -3.85 -14.35 -5.98
C ASN A 23 -3.05 -15.04 -4.86
N TYR A 24 -1.73 -14.87 -4.85
CA TYR A 24 -0.83 -15.42 -3.84
C TYR A 24 -1.01 -14.72 -2.49
N TYR A 25 -0.80 -13.41 -2.42
CA TYR A 25 -0.73 -12.70 -1.15
C TYR A 25 -2.09 -12.30 -0.58
N VAL A 26 -3.09 -12.02 -1.41
CA VAL A 26 -4.41 -11.55 -0.97
C VAL A 26 -5.40 -12.70 -0.86
N LEU A 27 -5.54 -13.49 -1.93
CA LEU A 27 -6.52 -14.57 -1.97
C LEU A 27 -6.03 -15.87 -1.33
N ALA A 28 -4.72 -16.01 -1.10
CA ALA A 28 -4.09 -17.26 -0.68
C ALA A 28 -4.42 -18.45 -1.62
N MET A 29 -4.62 -18.16 -2.91
CA MET A 29 -4.97 -19.13 -3.95
C MET A 29 -4.02 -18.94 -5.15
N PRO A 30 -2.75 -19.38 -5.05
CA PRO A 30 -1.82 -19.26 -6.16
C PRO A 30 -2.34 -20.00 -7.40
N THR A 31 -2.33 -19.32 -8.54
CA THR A 31 -2.84 -19.88 -9.81
C THR A 31 -1.73 -20.46 -10.69
N ILE A 32 -0.48 -20.17 -10.37
CA ILE A 32 0.71 -20.70 -11.04
C ILE A 32 1.76 -21.10 -9.98
N ALA A 33 2.71 -21.95 -10.36
CA ALA A 33 3.83 -22.31 -9.50
C ALA A 33 4.89 -21.19 -9.46
N ASP A 34 5.65 -21.13 -8.36
CA ASP A 34 6.70 -20.12 -8.14
C ASP A 34 7.72 -20.08 -9.30
N TYR A 35 8.12 -21.23 -9.83
CA TYR A 35 9.02 -21.31 -10.98
C TYR A 35 8.49 -20.57 -12.23
N GLU A 36 7.17 -20.68 -12.51
CA GLU A 36 6.56 -20.00 -13.65
C GLU A 36 6.46 -18.49 -13.40
N PHE A 37 6.21 -18.08 -12.15
CA PHE A 37 6.22 -16.68 -11.75
C PHE A 37 7.62 -16.07 -11.92
N ASP A 38 8.65 -16.72 -11.40
CA ASP A 38 10.05 -16.28 -11.49
C ASP A 38 10.52 -16.14 -12.94
N LYS A 39 10.11 -17.09 -13.80
CA LYS A 39 10.41 -17.03 -15.23
C LYS A 39 9.79 -15.80 -15.90
N LYS A 40 8.53 -15.50 -15.62
CA LYS A 40 7.84 -14.31 -16.12
C LYS A 40 8.45 -13.02 -15.58
N LEU A 41 8.84 -13.01 -14.31
CA LEU A 41 9.49 -11.86 -13.66
C LEU A 41 10.87 -11.60 -14.29
N ALA A 42 11.66 -12.65 -14.54
CA ALA A 42 12.95 -12.54 -15.21
C ALA A 42 12.82 -12.07 -16.66
N GLU A 43 11.78 -12.54 -17.38
CA GLU A 43 11.47 -12.07 -18.73
C GLU A 43 11.15 -10.56 -18.75
N LEU A 44 10.30 -10.10 -17.83
CA LEU A 44 9.99 -8.68 -17.69
C LEU A 44 11.24 -7.87 -17.34
N ALA A 45 12.06 -8.34 -16.40
CA ALA A 45 13.29 -7.67 -16.01
C ALA A 45 14.28 -7.51 -17.18
N GLN A 46 14.40 -8.54 -18.03
CA GLN A 46 15.24 -8.47 -19.23
C GLN A 46 14.70 -7.45 -20.24
N LEU A 47 13.39 -7.42 -20.47
CA LEU A 47 12.76 -6.47 -21.38
C LEU A 47 12.95 -5.02 -20.91
N GLU A 48 12.84 -4.77 -19.60
CA GLU A 48 13.08 -3.46 -19.00
C GLU A 48 14.54 -3.02 -19.07
N LEU A 49 15.48 -3.96 -18.89
CA LEU A 49 16.91 -3.69 -19.02
C LEU A 49 17.27 -3.31 -20.46
N GLU A 50 16.69 -4.00 -21.44
CA GLU A 50 16.88 -3.72 -22.87
C GLU A 50 16.18 -2.44 -23.33
N ASN A 51 15.12 -2.02 -22.63
CA ASN A 51 14.30 -0.85 -22.99
C ASN A 51 14.07 0.08 -21.78
N PRO A 52 15.11 0.75 -21.26
CA PRO A 52 15.00 1.57 -20.05
C PRO A 52 13.95 2.69 -20.16
N ASP A 53 13.76 3.24 -21.36
CA ASP A 53 12.78 4.30 -21.64
C ASP A 53 11.31 3.82 -21.52
N LEU A 54 11.09 2.50 -21.60
CA LEU A 54 9.76 1.88 -21.53
C LEU A 54 9.43 1.27 -20.16
N ALA A 55 10.43 1.16 -19.29
CA ALA A 55 10.32 0.57 -17.96
C ALA A 55 9.31 1.34 -17.10
N ASP A 56 8.38 0.61 -16.47
CA ASP A 56 7.42 1.23 -15.55
C ASP A 56 8.08 1.39 -14.18
N PRO A 57 8.15 2.61 -13.62
CA PRO A 57 8.63 2.81 -12.25
C PRO A 57 7.84 2.04 -11.18
N ASN A 58 6.65 1.54 -11.50
CA ASN A 58 5.79 0.73 -10.63
C ASN A 58 5.86 -0.77 -10.92
N SER A 59 6.77 -1.18 -11.80
CA SER A 59 6.92 -2.57 -12.23
C SER A 59 7.21 -3.51 -11.04
N PRO A 60 6.66 -4.73 -11.02
CA PRO A 60 6.96 -5.72 -9.98
C PRO A 60 8.45 -6.07 -9.87
N THR A 61 9.23 -5.92 -10.94
CA THR A 61 10.69 -6.13 -10.96
C THR A 61 11.43 -5.16 -10.03
N GLY A 62 10.93 -3.94 -9.88
CA GLY A 62 11.50 -2.90 -9.00
C GLY A 62 11.03 -2.98 -7.55
N LYS A 63 10.05 -3.84 -7.23
CA LYS A 63 9.51 -4.01 -5.87
C LYS A 63 10.30 -5.01 -5.03
N VAL A 64 11.05 -5.90 -5.68
CA VAL A 64 11.84 -6.96 -5.04
C VAL A 64 13.32 -6.59 -5.12
N GLY A 65 13.98 -6.31 -3.99
CA GLY A 65 15.43 -6.08 -3.98
C GLY A 65 15.98 -4.94 -3.11
N GLY A 66 15.22 -4.41 -2.15
CA GLY A 66 15.77 -3.53 -1.11
C GLY A 66 16.07 -4.33 0.16
N ASP A 67 17.16 -3.98 0.86
CA ASP A 67 17.36 -4.43 2.25
C ASP A 67 16.17 -3.94 3.09
N ILE A 68 15.22 -4.85 3.38
CA ILE A 68 14.12 -4.57 4.30
C ILE A 68 14.76 -4.11 5.60
N THR A 69 14.52 -2.84 5.95
CA THR A 69 15.22 -2.24 7.07
C THR A 69 14.53 -2.70 8.35
N LYS A 70 15.30 -3.27 9.28
CA LYS A 70 14.80 -3.65 10.62
C LYS A 70 14.96 -2.53 11.65
N ASN A 71 15.73 -1.51 11.32
CA ASN A 71 15.99 -0.34 12.15
C ASN A 71 15.34 0.88 11.51
N PHE A 72 14.35 1.48 12.17
CA PHE A 72 13.65 2.62 11.63
C PHE A 72 14.13 3.92 12.27
N VAL A 73 14.17 4.98 11.47
CA VAL A 73 14.42 6.34 11.96
C VAL A 73 13.07 6.98 12.26
N THR A 74 12.88 7.43 13.49
CA THR A 74 11.69 8.18 13.87
C THR A 74 11.78 9.61 13.35
N VAL A 75 10.78 10.02 12.57
CA VAL A 75 10.69 11.33 11.93
C VAL A 75 9.43 12.06 12.39
N LYS A 76 9.45 13.39 12.31
CA LYS A 76 8.29 14.22 12.63
C LYS A 76 7.30 14.22 11.46
N HIS A 77 6.02 14.04 11.76
CA HIS A 77 4.95 14.24 10.80
C HIS A 77 4.85 15.72 10.42
N ARG A 78 4.62 15.97 9.13
CA ARG A 78 4.42 17.34 8.64
C ARG A 78 3.15 17.96 9.20
N TRP A 79 2.09 17.15 9.24
CA TRP A 79 0.83 17.47 9.91
C TRP A 79 0.52 16.40 10.94
N PRO A 80 0.05 16.72 12.15
CA PRO A 80 -0.31 15.70 13.14
C PRO A 80 -1.29 14.65 12.61
N MET A 81 -1.06 13.38 12.93
CA MET A 81 -1.97 12.26 12.70
C MET A 81 -2.79 12.00 13.97
N LEU A 82 -3.98 12.56 14.04
CA LEU A 82 -4.87 12.44 15.19
C LEU A 82 -5.61 11.10 15.20
N SER A 83 -6.17 10.75 16.36
CA SER A 83 -7.14 9.66 16.49
C SER A 83 -8.57 10.17 16.28
N LEU A 84 -9.47 9.26 15.94
CA LEU A 84 -10.91 9.52 15.93
C LEU A 84 -11.51 9.20 17.31
N GLY A 85 -12.59 9.90 17.66
CA GLY A 85 -13.47 9.46 18.74
C GLY A 85 -14.16 8.15 18.36
N ASN A 86 -14.46 7.30 19.34
CA ASN A 86 -15.19 6.05 19.13
C ASN A 86 -16.54 6.08 19.83
N THR A 87 -17.43 5.19 19.40
CA THR A 87 -18.67 4.87 20.12
C THR A 87 -19.16 3.49 19.71
N TYR A 88 -19.96 2.88 20.57
CA TYR A 88 -20.73 1.66 20.32
C TYR A 88 -22.24 1.89 20.47
N SER A 89 -22.65 3.15 20.65
CA SER A 89 -24.02 3.54 20.97
C SER A 89 -24.61 4.37 19.83
N GLU A 90 -25.81 3.99 19.39
CA GLU A 90 -26.57 4.81 18.45
C GLU A 90 -26.87 6.20 19.01
N GLN A 91 -27.09 6.32 20.32
CA GLN A 91 -27.36 7.61 20.95
C GLN A 91 -26.15 8.55 20.85
N ASP A 92 -24.93 8.06 21.04
CA ASP A 92 -23.73 8.91 20.94
C ASP A 92 -23.54 9.43 19.50
N LEU A 93 -23.93 8.64 18.50
CA LEU A 93 -23.93 9.06 17.09
C LEU A 93 -24.99 10.14 16.83
N ARG A 94 -26.18 10.01 17.42
CA ARG A 94 -27.22 11.05 17.35
C ARG A 94 -26.77 12.34 18.03
N ASP A 95 -26.15 12.23 19.20
CA ASP A 95 -25.59 13.37 19.92
C ASP A 95 -24.45 14.03 19.13
N PHE A 96 -23.68 13.24 18.36
CA PHE A 96 -22.67 13.77 17.43
C PHE A 96 -23.32 14.55 16.27
N ASP A 97 -24.37 14.02 15.64
CA ASP A 97 -25.15 14.73 14.60
C ASP A 97 -25.69 16.06 15.13
N ASP A 98 -26.31 16.05 16.31
CA ASP A 98 -26.85 17.26 16.94
C ASP A 98 -25.78 18.34 17.15
N ARG A 99 -24.55 17.94 17.56
CA ARG A 99 -23.42 18.88 17.71
C ARG A 99 -22.95 19.44 16.37
N VAL A 100 -22.89 18.62 15.32
CA VAL A 100 -22.51 19.04 13.97
C VAL A 100 -23.55 20.00 13.42
N ARG A 101 -24.84 19.65 13.49
CA ARG A 101 -25.97 20.47 13.03
C ARG A 101 -26.04 21.81 13.76
N LYS A 102 -25.82 21.82 15.08
CA LYS A 102 -25.75 23.06 15.85
C LYS A 102 -24.61 23.99 15.38
N SER A 103 -23.52 23.42 14.87
CA SER A 103 -22.32 24.16 14.48
C SER A 103 -22.36 24.62 13.01
N LEU A 104 -22.96 23.84 12.12
CA LEU A 104 -22.91 24.03 10.66
C LEU A 104 -24.28 24.33 10.03
N GLY A 105 -25.39 24.13 10.75
CA GLY A 105 -26.75 24.14 10.19
C GLY A 105 -27.12 22.78 9.58
N ASP A 106 -28.08 22.78 8.66
CA ASP A 106 -28.63 21.55 8.06
C ASP A 106 -28.05 21.19 6.68
N ASP A 107 -27.17 22.03 6.12
CA ASP A 107 -26.59 21.85 4.79
C ASP A 107 -25.22 21.17 4.85
N PHE A 108 -25.21 19.88 5.17
CA PHE A 108 -24.00 19.05 5.14
C PHE A 108 -24.32 17.60 4.77
N GLN A 109 -23.27 16.84 4.45
CA GLN A 109 -23.35 15.41 4.15
C GLN A 109 -22.27 14.65 4.92
N TYR A 110 -22.59 13.42 5.32
CA TYR A 110 -21.61 12.50 5.87
C TYR A 110 -21.03 11.61 4.79
N VAL A 111 -19.72 11.41 4.85
CA VAL A 111 -19.03 10.33 4.13
C VAL A 111 -18.82 9.19 5.12
N CYS A 112 -19.38 8.02 4.82
CA CYS A 112 -19.27 6.84 5.66
C CYS A 112 -18.31 5.84 5.01
N GLU A 113 -17.25 5.49 5.74
CA GLU A 113 -16.22 4.55 5.29
C GLU A 113 -16.11 3.38 6.27
N LEU A 114 -15.68 2.22 5.77
CA LEU A 114 -15.36 1.08 6.62
C LEU A 114 -14.10 1.38 7.43
N LYS A 115 -14.17 1.13 8.73
CA LYS A 115 -12.98 1.19 9.59
C LYS A 115 -12.18 -0.10 9.44
N PHE A 116 -11.05 -0.02 8.74
CA PHE A 116 -10.08 -1.11 8.68
C PHE A 116 -9.37 -1.27 10.03
N ASP A 117 -9.00 -2.51 10.34
CA ASP A 117 -8.18 -2.86 11.48
C ASP A 117 -6.77 -3.19 10.99
N GLY A 118 -5.86 -2.24 11.16
CA GLY A 118 -4.52 -2.32 10.61
C GLY A 118 -3.59 -1.30 11.24
N LEU A 119 -2.66 -0.79 10.44
CA LEU A 119 -1.70 0.21 10.84
C LEU A 119 -1.83 1.46 9.98
N SER A 120 -2.13 2.59 10.61
CA SER A 120 -2.19 3.87 9.91
C SER A 120 -0.84 4.29 9.35
N ILE A 121 -0.82 4.67 8.08
CA ILE A 121 0.35 5.10 7.32
C ILE A 121 0.12 6.47 6.69
N SER A 122 1.17 7.25 6.61
CA SER A 122 1.23 8.49 5.84
C SER A 122 2.23 8.34 4.69
N LEU A 123 1.79 8.62 3.47
CA LEU A 123 2.59 8.54 2.25
C LEU A 123 2.79 9.95 1.67
N THR A 124 4.04 10.38 1.55
CA THR A 124 4.39 11.63 0.89
C THR A 124 4.82 11.38 -0.54
N TYR A 125 4.15 12.06 -1.46
CA TYR A 125 4.53 12.11 -2.87
C TYR A 125 5.06 13.48 -3.22
N GLU A 126 6.20 13.52 -3.90
CA GLU A 126 6.83 14.72 -4.45
C GLU A 126 7.09 14.49 -5.94
N ASP A 127 6.65 15.42 -6.79
CA ASP A 127 6.70 15.30 -8.25
C ASP A 127 6.17 13.94 -8.73
N SER A 128 5.02 13.53 -8.17
CA SER A 128 4.34 12.25 -8.40
C SER A 128 5.09 10.99 -7.94
N LYS A 129 6.25 11.12 -7.28
CA LYS A 129 7.05 9.98 -6.79
C LYS A 129 6.86 9.77 -5.30
N LEU A 130 6.72 8.52 -4.87
CA LEU A 130 6.71 8.17 -3.44
C LEU A 130 8.11 8.41 -2.86
N VAL A 131 8.23 9.45 -2.04
CA VAL A 131 9.50 9.85 -1.41
C VAL A 131 9.58 9.43 0.05
N ARG A 132 8.44 9.27 0.74
CA ARG A 132 8.42 8.88 2.15
C ARG A 132 7.15 8.13 2.53
N ALA A 133 7.29 7.13 3.39
CA ALA A 133 6.18 6.51 4.12
C ALA A 133 6.49 6.49 5.62
N VAL A 134 5.57 6.99 6.45
CA VAL A 134 5.76 7.13 7.90
C VAL A 134 4.60 6.49 8.65
N THR A 135 4.90 5.64 9.64
CA THR A 135 3.88 5.09 10.54
C THR A 135 3.25 6.18 11.39
N ARG A 136 2.06 5.95 11.95
CA ARG A 136 1.43 6.95 12.84
C ARG A 136 2.29 7.30 14.06
N GLY A 137 2.90 6.30 14.71
CA GLY A 137 3.61 6.46 15.98
C GLY A 137 2.72 7.12 17.05
N ASP A 138 3.20 8.22 17.64
CA ASP A 138 2.45 8.98 18.65
C ASP A 138 1.50 10.03 18.04
N GLY A 139 1.43 10.11 16.71
CA GLY A 139 0.64 11.09 15.96
C GLY A 139 1.40 12.38 15.64
N SER A 140 2.48 12.69 16.36
CA SER A 140 3.39 13.80 16.05
C SER A 140 4.67 13.33 15.36
N LYS A 141 5.11 12.12 15.67
CA LYS A 141 6.25 11.43 15.09
C LYS A 141 5.91 9.97 14.85
N GLY A 142 6.57 9.39 13.85
CA GLY A 142 6.49 7.97 13.55
C GLY A 142 7.72 7.51 12.80
N ASP A 143 7.74 6.24 12.46
CA ASP A 143 8.93 5.59 11.90
C ASP A 143 8.91 5.64 10.37
N ASP A 144 10.03 6.04 9.77
CA ASP A 144 10.21 5.98 8.32
C ASP A 144 10.34 4.52 7.87
N VAL A 145 9.32 4.05 7.17
CA VAL A 145 9.16 2.68 6.67
C VAL A 145 9.12 2.65 5.14
N THR A 146 9.68 3.67 4.48
CA THR A 146 9.57 3.86 3.02
C THR A 146 10.02 2.63 2.22
N THR A 147 11.13 2.00 2.59
CA THR A 147 11.65 0.80 1.91
C THR A 147 10.66 -0.36 2.01
N ASN A 148 10.06 -0.57 3.19
CA ASN A 148 9.09 -1.63 3.43
C ASN A 148 7.78 -1.34 2.66
N VAL A 149 7.31 -0.09 2.66
CA VAL A 149 6.08 0.29 1.97
C VAL A 149 6.20 0.15 0.46
N LYS A 150 7.40 0.36 -0.12
CA LYS A 150 7.65 0.13 -1.54
C LYS A 150 7.51 -1.33 -1.97
N THR A 151 7.53 -2.30 -1.05
CA THR A 151 7.28 -3.71 -1.39
C THR A 151 5.78 -4.03 -1.49
N ILE A 152 4.90 -3.12 -1.05
CA ILE A 152 3.45 -3.31 -1.08
C ILE A 152 2.93 -3.03 -2.49
N ASN A 153 2.36 -4.06 -3.12
CA ASN A 153 2.07 -4.02 -4.55
C ASN A 153 1.05 -2.97 -4.99
N ASN A 154 0.05 -2.67 -4.17
CA ASN A 154 -1.01 -1.71 -4.49
C ASN A 154 -0.60 -0.25 -4.21
N ILE A 155 0.61 -0.01 -3.70
CA ILE A 155 1.13 1.34 -3.48
C ILE A 155 2.01 1.73 -4.68
N PRO A 156 1.60 2.73 -5.48
CA PRO A 156 2.39 3.16 -6.62
C PRO A 156 3.66 3.89 -6.16
N HIS A 157 4.81 3.57 -6.74
CA HIS A 157 6.04 4.34 -6.58
C HIS A 157 6.00 5.65 -7.36
N ARG A 158 5.24 5.68 -8.47
CA ARG A 158 4.97 6.87 -9.27
C ARG A 158 3.52 6.91 -9.72
N LEU A 159 2.85 8.01 -9.43
CA LEU A 159 1.46 8.25 -9.83
C LEU A 159 1.37 8.64 -11.31
N LYS A 160 0.30 8.17 -11.97
CA LYS A 160 0.00 8.46 -13.37
C LYS A 160 -1.26 9.34 -13.43
N SER A 161 -1.10 10.65 -13.36
CA SER A 161 -2.19 11.63 -13.54
C SER A 161 -1.61 12.99 -13.95
N GLU A 162 -2.35 13.74 -14.76
CA GLU A 162 -1.96 15.07 -15.23
C GLU A 162 -2.18 16.16 -14.15
N SER A 163 -3.00 15.86 -13.13
CA SER A 163 -3.40 16.82 -12.10
C SER A 163 -2.95 16.35 -10.72
N ILE A 164 -1.63 16.26 -10.50
CA ILE A 164 -1.05 15.90 -9.21
C ILE A 164 -0.37 17.14 -8.60
N PRO A 165 -0.69 17.53 -7.35
CA PRO A 165 0.03 18.58 -6.67
C PRO A 165 1.54 18.26 -6.60
N PRO A 166 2.44 19.25 -6.68
CA PRO A 166 3.90 19.00 -6.66
C PRO A 166 4.34 18.29 -5.37
N LEU A 167 3.61 18.50 -4.28
CA LEU A 167 3.87 17.86 -3.00
C LEU A 167 2.55 17.65 -2.26
N PHE A 168 2.26 16.41 -1.89
CA PHE A 168 1.10 16.08 -1.06
C PHE A 168 1.35 14.87 -0.17
N GLU A 169 0.51 14.74 0.85
CA GLU A 169 0.48 13.61 1.77
C GLU A 169 -0.89 12.94 1.66
N ILE A 170 -0.89 11.61 1.51
CA ILE A 170 -2.09 10.78 1.58
C ILE A 170 -1.97 9.82 2.74
N ARG A 171 -3.07 9.64 3.47
CA ARG A 171 -3.14 8.78 4.64
C ARG A 171 -4.06 7.62 4.35
N GLY A 172 -3.74 6.48 4.93
CA GLY A 172 -4.54 5.28 4.82
C GLY A 172 -4.14 4.26 5.86
N GLU A 173 -4.62 3.04 5.66
CA GLU A 173 -4.36 1.91 6.55
C GLU A 173 -3.65 0.81 5.76
N ILE A 174 -2.54 0.31 6.31
CA ILE A 174 -1.94 -0.94 5.86
C ILE A 174 -2.55 -2.05 6.69
N PHE A 175 -3.16 -3.04 6.04
CA PHE A 175 -3.78 -4.17 6.71
C PHE A 175 -3.50 -5.46 5.93
N MET A 176 -3.77 -6.59 6.58
CA MET A 176 -3.61 -7.91 6.00
C MET A 176 -4.98 -8.57 5.79
N HIS A 177 -5.17 -9.19 4.63
CA HIS A 177 -6.36 -10.01 4.42
C HIS A 177 -6.33 -11.24 5.31
N ARG A 178 -7.52 -11.66 5.80
CA ARG A 178 -7.65 -12.78 6.74
C ARG A 178 -6.97 -14.07 6.27
N ALA A 179 -7.13 -14.45 5.01
CA ALA A 179 -6.51 -15.67 4.47
C ALA A 179 -4.97 -15.61 4.48
N ALA A 180 -4.41 -14.42 4.20
CA ALA A 180 -2.97 -14.18 4.27
C ALA A 180 -2.45 -14.24 5.71
N PHE A 181 -3.23 -13.70 6.65
CA PHE A 181 -2.93 -13.74 8.08
C PHE A 181 -2.92 -15.17 8.63
N GLU A 182 -3.93 -15.97 8.28
CA GLU A 182 -4.02 -17.38 8.67
C GLU A 182 -2.84 -18.20 8.11
N ARG A 183 -2.45 -17.97 6.85
CA ARG A 183 -1.26 -18.60 6.27
C ARG A 183 0.02 -18.19 6.99
N LEU A 184 0.20 -16.89 7.25
CA LEU A 184 1.38 -16.38 7.98
C LEU A 184 1.48 -17.02 9.37
N ASN A 185 0.38 -17.14 10.09
CA ASN A 185 0.38 -17.80 11.39
C ASN A 185 0.77 -19.28 11.30
N LYS A 186 0.28 -19.99 10.28
CA LYS A 186 0.68 -21.38 10.04
C LYS A 186 2.18 -21.51 9.76
N GLU A 187 2.75 -20.64 8.92
CA GLU A 187 4.19 -20.61 8.64
C GLU A 187 5.00 -20.36 9.92
N ARG A 188 4.52 -19.45 10.79
CA ARG A 188 5.15 -19.17 12.10
C ARG A 188 5.12 -20.40 13.01
N GLU A 189 4.00 -21.11 13.08
CA GLU A 189 3.88 -22.34 13.87
C GLU A 189 4.82 -23.44 13.37
N GLU A 190 4.94 -23.62 12.05
CA GLU A 190 5.88 -24.57 11.44
C GLU A 190 7.35 -24.23 11.77
N LEU A 191 7.66 -22.94 11.90
CA LEU A 191 8.97 -22.43 12.34
C LEU A 191 9.14 -22.37 13.87
N LEU A 192 8.15 -22.85 14.64
CA LEU A 192 8.12 -22.79 16.12
C LEU A 192 8.17 -21.35 16.68
N GLU A 193 7.69 -20.38 15.91
CA GLU A 193 7.50 -19.01 16.35
C GLU A 193 6.09 -18.78 16.93
N VAL A 194 5.94 -17.75 17.76
CA VAL A 194 4.63 -17.39 18.32
C VAL A 194 3.74 -16.79 17.21
N PRO A 195 2.54 -17.33 16.95
CA PRO A 195 1.61 -16.76 15.99
C PRO A 195 1.06 -15.41 16.49
N TYR A 196 0.64 -14.57 15.56
CA TYR A 196 -0.05 -13.33 15.88
C TYR A 196 -1.47 -13.63 16.39
N ALA A 197 -1.92 -12.85 17.38
CA ALA A 197 -3.26 -12.96 17.97
C ALA A 197 -4.36 -12.51 17.02
#